data_AF-A0A2T4CYY6-F1
#
_entry.id   AF-A0A2T4CYY6-F1
#
_cell.length_a   1.000
_cell.length_b   1.000
_cell.length_c   1.000
_cell.angle_alpha   90.00
_cell.angle_beta   90.00
_cell.angle_gamma   90.00
#
_symmetry.space_group_name_H-M   'P 1'
#
loop_
_entity.id
_entity.type
_entity.pdbx_description
1 polymer ?
#
loop_
_entity_poly.entity_id
_entity_poly.type
_entity_poly.pdbx_seq_one_letter_code
_entity_poly.pdbx_strand_id
1 'polypeptide(L)'
;MWCVARLEISRLFLSPFAWIMLALVQFLLAYMFLSHIEYFAQIQGQISAIPGAAGVTEMIIAPLLSNAALVLLLIAPFITMRAFADEHRNHSLPLLISAPLSASQIVLGKYLGYLGFFLLQLALIALMPLSLLAGSAIDFYQFGVSMFGLFLLVASFLAAGIFLSSLTTQPIIAAVMTFCLLFLLWIIDFAAASAVSGQINWLAWLSLLGHFQPLLAGQINSVDLSFFALFCVVFILMTIRRLDAARLSL
;
A
#
# COMPACT_ATOMS: atom_id res chain seq x y z
N MET A 1 7.76 20.34 8.11
CA MET A 1 7.30 19.15 7.36
C MET A 1 8.45 18.35 6.75
N TRP A 2 9.22 18.88 5.79
CA TRP A 2 10.32 18.15 5.13
C TRP A 2 11.41 17.62 6.08
N CYS A 3 11.77 18.39 7.11
CA CYS A 3 12.73 17.95 8.14
C CYS A 3 12.22 16.69 8.88
N VAL A 4 10.93 16.64 9.23
CA VAL A 4 10.29 15.48 9.89
C VAL A 4 10.29 14.28 8.96
N ALA A 5 9.93 14.46 7.69
CA ALA A 5 9.92 13.38 6.71
C ALA A 5 11.31 12.75 6.52
N ARG A 6 12.35 13.58 6.36
CA ARG A 6 13.73 13.11 6.22
C ARG A 6 14.19 12.32 7.45
N LEU A 7 13.87 12.83 8.64
CA LEU A 7 14.21 12.19 9.90
C LEU A 7 13.52 10.83 10.05
N GLU A 8 12.23 10.73 9.68
CA GLU A 8 11.49 9.48 9.76
C GLU A 8 12.01 8.42 8.77
N ILE A 9 12.34 8.84 7.53
CA ILE A 9 13.00 7.98 6.55
C ILE A 9 14.32 7.45 7.10
N SER A 10 15.17 8.33 7.64
CA SER A 10 16.44 7.91 8.23
C SER A 10 16.24 6.95 9.40
N ARG A 11 15.25 7.18 10.27
CA ARG A 11 14.93 6.26 11.37
C ARG A 11 14.51 4.87 10.88
N LEU A 12 13.72 4.79 9.81
CA LEU A 12 13.34 3.52 9.20
C LEU A 12 14.56 2.78 8.65
N PHE A 13 15.42 3.45 7.87
CA PHE A 13 16.62 2.82 7.30
C PHE A 13 17.70 2.48 8.34
N LEU A 14 17.73 3.15 9.48
CA LEU A 14 18.62 2.79 10.59
C LEU A 14 18.09 1.59 11.39
N SER A 15 16.82 1.21 11.22
CA SER A 15 16.22 0.07 11.90
C SER A 15 16.51 -1.24 11.14
N PRO A 16 17.13 -2.26 11.76
CA PRO A 16 17.32 -3.57 11.14
C PRO A 16 16.02 -4.21 10.66
N PHE A 17 14.92 -3.94 11.36
CA PHE A 17 13.60 -4.46 11.04
C PHE A 17 13.11 -4.03 9.65
N ALA A 18 13.39 -2.79 9.23
CA ALA A 18 12.97 -2.29 7.93
C ALA A 18 13.66 -3.04 6.78
N TRP A 19 14.96 -3.33 6.93
CA TRP A 19 15.72 -4.12 5.95
C TRP A 19 15.23 -5.57 5.86
N ILE A 20 14.93 -6.18 7.00
CA ILE A 20 14.35 -7.53 7.04
C ILE A 20 13.01 -7.55 6.31
N MET A 21 12.16 -6.53 6.51
CA MET A 21 10.87 -6.43 5.81
C MET A 21 11.03 -6.24 4.31
N LEU A 22 11.94 -5.35 3.86
CA LEU A 22 12.23 -5.19 2.43
C LEU A 22 12.69 -6.52 1.81
N ALA A 23 13.62 -7.21 2.47
CA ALA A 23 14.16 -8.49 2.00
C ALA A 23 13.10 -9.58 1.96
N LEU A 24 12.26 -9.68 3.00
CA LEU A 24 11.19 -10.67 3.10
C LEU A 24 10.13 -10.45 2.01
N VAL A 25 9.68 -9.21 1.81
CA VAL A 25 8.72 -8.87 0.76
C VAL A 25 9.31 -9.18 -0.61
N GLN A 26 10.56 -8.77 -0.85
CA GLN A 26 11.22 -9.02 -2.13
C GLN A 26 11.41 -10.52 -2.40
N PHE A 27 11.80 -11.30 -1.40
CA PHE A 27 11.97 -12.74 -1.53
C PHE A 27 10.65 -13.44 -1.84
N LEU A 28 9.58 -13.11 -1.11
CA LEU A 28 8.27 -13.71 -1.31
C LEU A 28 7.72 -13.34 -2.70
N LEU A 29 7.82 -12.07 -3.11
CA LEU A 29 7.39 -11.64 -4.45
C LEU A 29 8.27 -12.22 -5.56
N ALA A 30 9.57 -12.43 -5.34
CA ALA A 30 10.44 -13.07 -6.33
C ALA A 30 10.05 -14.53 -6.55
N TYR A 31 9.72 -15.26 -5.48
CA TYR A 31 9.21 -16.62 -5.60
C TYR A 31 7.89 -16.68 -6.38
N MET A 32 6.95 -15.78 -6.07
CA MET A 32 5.69 -15.69 -6.81
C MET A 32 5.95 -15.28 -8.26
N PHE A 33 6.82 -14.32 -8.53
CA PHE A 33 7.16 -13.90 -9.88
C PHE A 33 7.70 -15.05 -10.73
N LEU A 34 8.62 -15.84 -10.16
CA LEU A 34 9.18 -17.01 -10.83
C LEU A 34 8.09 -18.05 -11.15
N SER A 35 7.15 -18.28 -10.23
CA SER A 35 6.04 -19.21 -10.48
C SER A 35 5.12 -18.75 -11.62
N HIS A 36 4.92 -17.44 -11.78
CA HIS A 36 4.16 -16.90 -12.92
C HIS A 36 4.92 -17.04 -14.24
N ILE A 37 6.25 -16.88 -14.22
CA ILE A 37 7.10 -17.13 -15.40
C ILE A 37 7.04 -18.61 -15.80
N GLU A 38 7.19 -19.52 -14.85
CA GLU A 38 7.14 -20.97 -15.11
C GLU A 38 5.77 -21.37 -15.68
N TYR A 39 4.69 -20.86 -15.10
CA TYR A 39 3.34 -21.07 -15.61
C TYR A 39 3.18 -20.55 -17.04
N PHE A 40 3.63 -19.33 -17.31
CA PHE A 40 3.59 -18.76 -18.66
C PHE A 40 4.40 -19.60 -19.66
N ALA A 41 5.61 -20.03 -19.29
CA ALA A 41 6.48 -20.83 -20.16
C ALA A 41 5.86 -22.19 -20.54
N GLN A 42 5.08 -22.81 -19.64
CA GLN A 42 4.38 -24.07 -19.92
C GLN A 42 3.25 -23.91 -20.95
N ILE A 43 2.55 -22.77 -20.93
CA ILE A 43 1.35 -22.54 -21.75
C ILE A 43 1.67 -21.73 -23.02
N GLN A 44 2.86 -21.11 -23.11
CA GLN A 44 3.29 -20.30 -24.25
C GLN A 44 3.16 -21.04 -25.61
N GLY A 45 3.46 -22.35 -25.64
CA GLY A 45 3.30 -23.18 -26.83
C GLY A 45 1.85 -23.34 -27.29
N GLN A 46 0.88 -23.19 -26.39
CA GLN A 46 -0.56 -23.26 -26.69
C GLN A 46 -1.15 -21.88 -27.00
N ILE A 47 -0.64 -20.84 -26.32
CA ILE A 47 -1.09 -19.43 -26.43
C ILE A 47 -0.63 -18.80 -27.75
N SER A 48 0.58 -19.12 -28.23
CA SER A 48 1.11 -18.60 -29.50
C SER A 48 0.30 -19.02 -30.74
N ALA A 49 -0.55 -20.04 -30.62
CA ALA A 49 -1.48 -20.47 -31.66
C ALA A 49 -2.78 -19.64 -31.73
N ILE A 50 -3.05 -18.82 -30.71
CA ILE A 50 -4.28 -18.03 -30.59
C ILE A 50 -3.96 -16.55 -30.89
N PRO A 51 -4.47 -15.98 -31.99
CA PRO A 51 -4.29 -14.56 -32.27
C PRO A 51 -5.03 -13.70 -31.23
N GLY A 52 -4.30 -12.76 -30.60
CA GLY A 52 -4.83 -11.86 -29.58
C GLY A 52 -4.81 -12.40 -28.15
N ALA A 53 -4.07 -13.48 -27.89
CA ALA A 53 -3.96 -14.02 -26.54
C ALA A 53 -3.23 -13.06 -25.58
N ALA A 54 -3.61 -13.13 -24.30
CA ALA A 54 -3.11 -12.25 -23.24
C ALA A 54 -1.57 -12.23 -23.20
N GLY A 55 -1.01 -11.02 -23.20
CA GLY A 55 0.43 -10.80 -23.24
C GLY A 55 1.11 -11.08 -21.89
N VAL A 56 2.44 -10.98 -21.88
CA VAL A 56 3.26 -11.11 -20.67
C VAL A 56 2.82 -10.15 -19.56
N THR A 57 2.35 -8.96 -19.92
CA THR A 57 1.83 -7.97 -18.98
C THR A 57 0.60 -8.45 -18.22
N GLU A 58 -0.34 -9.09 -18.90
CA GLU A 58 -1.58 -9.57 -18.29
C GLU A 58 -1.37 -10.89 -17.54
N MET A 59 -0.50 -11.77 -18.03
CA MET A 59 -0.31 -13.10 -17.44
C MET A 59 0.74 -13.16 -16.33
N ILE A 60 1.71 -12.22 -16.31
CA ILE A 60 2.80 -12.23 -15.33
C ILE A 60 2.74 -10.96 -14.46
N ILE A 61 2.70 -9.79 -15.10
CA ILE A 61 2.87 -8.51 -14.39
C ILE A 61 1.62 -8.18 -13.56
N ALA A 62 0.42 -8.19 -14.14
CA ALA A 62 -0.80 -7.89 -13.39
C ALA A 62 -1.03 -8.83 -12.18
N PRO A 63 -0.87 -10.16 -12.30
CA PRO A 63 -0.92 -11.07 -11.15
C PRO A 63 0.18 -10.81 -10.12
N LEU A 64 1.41 -10.50 -10.55
CA LEU A 64 2.49 -10.13 -9.63
C LEU A 64 2.11 -8.89 -8.80
N LEU A 65 1.59 -7.83 -9.43
CA LEU A 65 1.16 -6.63 -8.70
C LEU A 65 -0.06 -6.89 -7.80
N SER A 66 -0.98 -7.77 -8.22
CA SER A 66 -2.08 -8.23 -7.37
C SER A 66 -1.55 -8.95 -6.12
N ASN A 67 -0.56 -9.83 -6.28
CA ASN A 67 0.10 -10.49 -5.15
C ASN A 67 0.86 -9.48 -4.27
N ALA A 68 1.53 -8.50 -4.88
CA ALA A 68 2.16 -7.41 -4.15
C ALA A 68 1.15 -6.61 -3.32
N ALA A 69 -0.04 -6.32 -3.83
CA ALA A 69 -1.09 -5.67 -3.07
C ALA A 69 -1.47 -6.46 -1.79
N LEU A 70 -1.62 -7.79 -1.88
CA LEU A 70 -1.93 -8.64 -0.72
C LEU A 70 -0.79 -8.69 0.29
N VAL A 71 0.45 -8.81 -0.19
CA VAL A 71 1.64 -8.85 0.67
C VAL A 71 1.84 -7.52 1.37
N LEU A 72 1.70 -6.40 0.65
CA LEU A 72 1.83 -5.06 1.23
C LEU A 72 0.67 -4.73 2.18
N LEU A 73 -0.53 -5.28 1.98
CA LEU A 73 -1.63 -5.21 2.95
C LEU A 73 -1.24 -5.85 4.29
N LEU A 74 -0.56 -6.99 4.26
CA LEU A 74 -0.07 -7.66 5.47
C LEU A 74 1.06 -6.88 6.15
N ILE A 75 1.95 -6.27 5.36
CA ILE A 75 3.19 -5.65 5.85
C ILE A 75 2.98 -4.20 6.31
N ALA A 76 2.10 -3.45 5.65
CA ALA A 76 1.82 -2.04 5.99
C ALA A 76 1.52 -1.82 7.49
N PRO A 77 0.66 -2.64 8.15
CA PRO A 77 0.44 -2.55 9.59
C PRO A 77 1.71 -2.60 10.43
N PHE A 78 2.65 -3.49 10.11
CA PHE A 78 3.89 -3.66 10.87
C PHE A 78 4.87 -2.50 10.67
N ILE A 79 4.85 -1.87 9.49
CA ILE A 79 5.68 -0.71 9.22
C ILE A 79 5.10 0.54 9.91
N THR A 80 3.78 0.77 9.81
CA THR A 80 3.14 1.97 10.36
C THR A 80 2.86 1.90 11.86
N MET A 81 2.93 0.72 12.49
CA MET A 81 2.54 0.56 13.89
C MET A 81 3.29 1.51 14.84
N ARG A 82 4.54 1.84 14.54
CA ARG A 82 5.41 2.68 15.36
C ARG A 82 5.27 4.19 15.08
N ALA A 83 4.46 4.57 14.09
CA ALA A 83 4.36 5.96 13.63
C ALA A 83 4.03 6.94 14.76
N PHE A 84 3.06 6.60 15.61
CA PHE A 84 2.72 7.39 16.80
C PHE A 84 2.72 6.55 18.09
N ALA A 85 2.44 5.26 18.03
CA ALA A 85 2.34 4.41 19.22
C ALA A 85 3.65 4.37 20.02
N ASP A 86 4.83 4.36 19.37
CA ASP A 86 6.11 4.39 20.07
C ASP A 86 6.38 5.74 20.74
N GLU A 87 5.95 6.85 20.15
CA GLU A 87 6.09 8.19 20.74
C GLU A 87 5.17 8.36 21.94
N HIS A 88 3.95 7.80 21.86
CA HIS A 88 3.04 7.69 22.99
C HIS A 88 3.64 6.85 24.12
N ARG A 89 4.18 5.67 23.79
CA ARG A 89 4.74 4.73 24.77
C ARG A 89 5.96 5.29 25.49
N ASN A 90 6.82 5.99 24.76
CA ASN A 90 8.08 6.53 25.30
C ASN A 90 7.91 7.92 25.94
N HIS A 91 6.68 8.40 26.11
CA HIS A 91 6.36 9.74 26.63
C HIS A 91 7.07 10.89 25.89
N SER A 92 7.48 10.68 24.63
CA SER A 92 8.12 11.70 23.80
C SER A 92 7.09 12.51 22.99
N LEU A 93 5.85 12.04 22.92
CA LEU A 93 4.78 12.72 22.21
C LEU A 93 4.46 14.13 22.74
N PRO A 94 4.43 14.41 24.06
CA PRO A 94 4.28 15.77 24.57
C PRO A 94 5.42 16.71 24.14
N LEU A 95 6.67 16.21 24.05
CA LEU A 95 7.83 16.99 23.57
C LEU A 95 7.70 17.33 22.07
N LEU A 96 7.12 16.42 21.30
CA LEU A 96 6.91 16.60 19.87
C LEU A 96 5.71 17.52 19.57
N ILE A 97 4.69 17.49 20.43
CA ILE A 97 3.54 18.38 20.40
C ILE A 97 3.87 19.80 20.83
N SER A 98 4.74 19.96 21.84
CA SER A 98 5.16 21.27 22.35
C SER A 98 6.17 21.99 21.45
N ALA A 99 6.77 21.28 20.50
CA ALA A 99 7.57 21.88 19.45
C ALA A 99 6.73 22.92 18.65
N PRO A 100 7.36 23.98 18.11
CA PRO A 100 6.68 25.03 17.34
C PRO A 100 6.30 24.55 15.92
N LEU A 101 5.71 23.35 15.83
CA LEU A 101 5.23 22.71 14.62
C LEU A 101 3.71 22.52 14.76
N SER A 102 2.96 22.81 13.71
CA SER A 102 1.53 22.48 13.65
C SER A 102 1.31 20.97 13.59
N ALA A 103 0.19 20.46 14.12
CA ALA A 103 -0.16 19.04 14.03
C ALA A 103 -0.17 18.51 12.59
N SER A 104 -0.66 19.30 11.64
CA SER A 104 -0.65 18.96 10.20
C SER A 104 0.76 18.71 9.66
N GLN A 105 1.72 19.57 9.99
CA GLN A 105 3.12 19.41 9.56
C GLN A 105 3.78 18.15 10.15
N ILE A 106 3.38 17.71 11.34
CA ILE A 106 3.88 16.48 11.97
C ILE A 106 3.31 15.27 11.26
N VAL A 107 1.97 15.21 11.14
CA VAL A 107 1.26 14.08 10.52
C VAL A 107 1.69 13.91 9.07
N LEU A 108 1.68 14.98 8.28
CA LEU A 108 2.11 14.93 6.88
C LEU A 108 3.60 14.61 6.75
N GLY A 109 4.43 15.09 7.68
CA GLY A 109 5.86 14.74 7.72
C GLY A 109 6.08 13.25 7.91
N LYS A 110 5.41 12.65 8.89
CA LYS A 110 5.45 11.19 9.13
C LYS A 110 4.90 10.43 7.92
N TYR A 111 3.74 10.81 7.41
CA TYR A 111 3.12 10.17 6.24
C TYR A 111 4.05 10.17 5.02
N LEU A 112 4.66 11.31 4.68
CA LEU A 112 5.65 11.38 3.60
C LEU A 112 6.89 10.53 3.89
N GLY A 113 7.29 10.40 5.14
CA GLY A 113 8.42 9.54 5.52
C GLY A 113 8.16 8.06 5.26
N TYR A 114 6.99 7.56 5.70
CA TYR A 114 6.55 6.19 5.41
C TYR A 114 6.30 5.97 3.92
N LEU A 115 5.72 6.96 3.22
CA LEU A 115 5.57 6.91 1.76
C LEU A 115 6.92 6.79 1.05
N GLY A 116 7.95 7.52 1.49
CA GLY A 116 9.30 7.42 0.92
C GLY A 116 9.90 6.02 1.04
N PHE A 117 9.71 5.35 2.18
CA PHE A 117 10.13 3.96 2.37
C PHE A 117 9.38 3.01 1.42
N PHE A 118 8.07 3.17 1.28
CA PHE A 118 7.29 2.34 0.36
C PHE A 118 7.56 2.65 -1.12
N LEU A 119 7.93 3.88 -1.48
CA LEU A 119 8.40 4.20 -2.83
C LEU A 119 9.65 3.40 -3.21
N LEU A 120 10.58 3.21 -2.26
CA LEU A 120 11.71 2.30 -2.48
C LEU A 120 11.23 0.87 -2.69
N GLN A 121 10.31 0.37 -1.85
CA GLN A 121 9.74 -0.97 -2.02
C GLN A 121 9.06 -1.15 -3.39
N LEU A 122 8.29 -0.16 -3.85
CA LEU A 122 7.65 -0.17 -5.16
C LEU A 122 8.67 -0.15 -6.29
N ALA A 123 9.75 0.62 -6.15
CA ALA A 123 10.85 0.61 -7.11
C ALA A 123 11.51 -0.79 -7.21
N LEU A 124 11.73 -1.46 -6.07
CA LEU A 124 12.26 -2.83 -6.04
C LEU A 124 11.31 -3.84 -6.69
N ILE A 125 9.99 -3.68 -6.53
CA ILE A 125 8.98 -4.51 -7.19
C ILE A 125 9.02 -4.25 -8.71
N ALA A 126 9.12 -2.98 -9.13
CA ALA A 126 9.17 -2.59 -10.54
C ALA A 126 10.39 -3.15 -11.28
N LEU A 127 11.50 -3.40 -10.60
CA LEU A 127 12.67 -4.05 -11.20
C LEU A 127 12.38 -5.49 -11.67
N MET A 128 11.43 -6.22 -11.05
CA MET A 128 11.13 -7.59 -11.48
C MET A 128 10.47 -7.62 -12.87
N PRO A 129 9.35 -6.91 -13.14
CA PRO A 129 8.81 -6.80 -14.49
C PRO A 129 9.80 -6.25 -15.50
N LEU A 130 10.58 -5.22 -15.14
CA LEU A 130 11.56 -4.62 -16.05
C LEU A 130 12.65 -5.62 -16.49
N SER A 131 12.96 -6.63 -15.68
CA SER A 131 13.88 -7.70 -16.08
C SER A 131 13.38 -8.52 -17.30
N LEU A 132 12.06 -8.56 -17.52
CA LEU A 132 11.45 -9.27 -18.66
C LEU A 132 11.64 -8.55 -20.00
N LEU A 133 12.05 -7.29 -20.00
CA LEU A 133 12.37 -6.54 -21.22
C LEU A 133 13.50 -7.18 -22.02
N ALA A 134 14.34 -7.99 -21.37
CA ALA A 134 15.39 -8.74 -22.05
C ALA A 134 14.87 -9.85 -22.98
N GLY A 135 13.61 -10.30 -22.80
CA GLY A 135 13.06 -11.45 -23.53
C GLY A 135 11.61 -11.31 -23.98
N SER A 136 10.91 -10.22 -23.65
CA SER A 136 9.49 -10.05 -23.99
C SER A 136 9.09 -8.59 -24.15
N ALA A 137 8.03 -8.35 -24.94
CA ALA A 137 7.41 -7.04 -25.05
C ALA A 137 6.46 -6.81 -23.88
N ILE A 138 6.71 -5.73 -23.13
CA ILE A 138 5.85 -5.27 -22.04
C ILE A 138 5.00 -4.12 -22.57
N ASP A 139 3.72 -4.12 -22.20
CA ASP A 139 2.87 -2.95 -22.39
C ASP A 139 3.20 -1.92 -21.30
N PHE A 140 3.99 -0.92 -21.68
CA PHE A 140 4.41 0.15 -20.77
C PHE A 140 3.25 0.98 -20.24
N TYR A 141 2.15 1.09 -20.99
CA TYR A 141 0.98 1.83 -20.55
C TYR A 141 0.29 1.06 -19.42
N GLN A 142 -0.06 -0.21 -19.64
CA GLN A 142 -0.66 -1.03 -18.59
C GLN A 142 0.27 -1.18 -17.37
N PHE A 143 1.57 -1.36 -17.59
CA PHE A 143 2.56 -1.41 -16.52
C PHE A 143 2.61 -0.12 -15.69
N GLY A 144 2.64 1.05 -16.35
CA GLY A 144 2.67 2.34 -15.68
C GLY A 144 1.41 2.60 -14.85
N VAL A 145 0.23 2.29 -15.41
CA VAL A 145 -1.06 2.47 -14.72
C VAL A 145 -1.18 1.52 -13.53
N SER A 146 -0.81 0.26 -13.70
CA SER A 146 -0.88 -0.74 -12.61
C SER A 146 0.09 -0.41 -11.47
N MET A 147 1.30 0.06 -11.77
CA MET A 147 2.26 0.56 -10.76
C MET A 147 1.73 1.79 -10.02
N PHE A 148 1.11 2.72 -10.75
CA PHE A 148 0.50 3.90 -10.14
C PHE A 148 -0.69 3.52 -9.25
N GLY A 149 -1.50 2.55 -9.66
CA GLY A 149 -2.56 1.99 -8.82
C GLY A 149 -2.03 1.36 -7.54
N LEU A 150 -0.93 0.60 -7.64
CA LEU A 150 -0.30 -0.02 -6.46
C LEU A 150 0.25 1.03 -5.51
N PHE A 151 0.82 2.11 -6.04
CA PHE A 151 1.23 3.28 -5.26
C PHE A 151 0.06 3.90 -4.49
N LEU A 152 -1.07 4.16 -5.14
CA LEU A 152 -2.26 4.73 -4.50
C LEU A 152 -2.87 3.81 -3.43
N LEU A 153 -2.87 2.50 -3.69
CA LEU A 153 -3.33 1.50 -2.75
C LEU A 153 -2.48 1.50 -1.47
N VAL A 154 -1.16 1.45 -1.63
CA VAL A 154 -0.21 1.51 -0.51
C VAL A 154 -0.31 2.83 0.24
N ALA A 155 -0.44 3.96 -0.48
CA ALA A 155 -0.65 5.27 0.12
C ALA A 155 -1.90 5.31 1.02
N SER A 156 -2.94 4.57 0.65
CA SER A 156 -4.17 4.41 1.43
C SER A 156 -3.95 3.54 2.67
N PHE A 157 -3.24 2.41 2.53
CA PHE A 157 -2.87 1.56 3.67
C PHE A 157 -2.05 2.33 4.71
N LEU A 158 -1.11 3.16 4.25
CA LEU A 158 -0.30 4.01 5.12
C LEU A 158 -1.12 5.06 5.85
N ALA A 159 -2.07 5.70 5.17
CA ALA A 159 -2.94 6.69 5.80
C ALA A 159 -3.79 6.07 6.92
N ALA A 160 -4.40 4.90 6.68
CA ALA A 160 -5.15 4.17 7.68
C ALA A 160 -4.28 3.69 8.85
N GLY A 161 -3.08 3.16 8.56
CA GLY A 161 -2.16 2.66 9.58
C GLY A 161 -1.59 3.74 10.49
N ILE A 162 -1.28 4.92 9.94
CA ILE A 162 -0.84 6.08 10.74
C ILE A 162 -1.97 6.58 11.64
N PHE A 163 -3.20 6.65 11.12
CA PHE A 163 -4.35 7.01 11.93
C PHE A 163 -4.49 6.05 13.10
N LEU A 164 -4.58 4.74 12.86
CA LEU A 164 -4.77 3.74 13.91
C LEU A 164 -3.62 3.70 14.93
N SER A 165 -2.37 3.94 14.49
CA SER A 165 -1.22 4.12 15.40
C SER A 165 -1.40 5.29 16.36
N SER A 166 -2.14 6.35 15.99
CA SER A 166 -2.43 7.50 16.86
C SER A 166 -3.53 7.27 17.91
N LEU A 167 -4.28 6.17 17.82
CA LEU A 167 -5.33 5.83 18.81
C LEU A 167 -4.79 5.00 19.98
N THR A 168 -3.59 4.44 19.86
CA THR A 168 -3.05 3.48 20.83
C THR A 168 -1.65 3.84 21.28
N THR A 169 -1.30 3.41 22.49
CA THR A 169 0.03 3.54 23.06
C THR A 169 0.87 2.28 22.84
N GLN A 170 0.28 1.19 22.34
CA GLN A 170 0.96 -0.08 22.12
C GLN A 170 1.11 -0.36 20.62
N PRO A 171 2.33 -0.43 20.06
CA PRO A 171 2.54 -0.70 18.64
C PRO A 171 1.88 -2.00 18.16
N ILE A 172 1.92 -3.06 18.97
CA ILE A 172 1.29 -4.34 18.59
C ILE A 172 -0.22 -4.16 18.37
N ILE A 173 -0.89 -3.41 19.25
CA ILE A 173 -2.32 -3.12 19.10
C ILE A 173 -2.58 -2.26 17.85
N ALA A 174 -1.69 -1.30 17.55
CA ALA A 174 -1.80 -0.49 16.33
C ALA A 174 -1.72 -1.35 15.06
N ALA A 175 -0.77 -2.29 15.03
CA ALA A 175 -0.63 -3.23 13.93
C ALA A 175 -1.89 -4.09 13.76
N VAL A 176 -2.38 -4.68 14.85
CA VAL A 176 -3.58 -5.53 14.81
C VAL A 176 -4.80 -4.76 14.34
N MET A 177 -5.05 -3.55 14.86
CA MET A 177 -6.17 -2.71 14.40
C MET A 177 -6.07 -2.38 12.91
N THR A 178 -4.86 -2.04 12.45
CA THR A 178 -4.63 -1.71 11.03
C THR A 178 -4.85 -2.92 10.15
N PHE A 179 -4.29 -4.06 10.54
CA PHE A 179 -4.49 -5.31 9.83
C PHE A 179 -5.96 -5.69 9.77
N CYS A 180 -6.69 -5.65 10.90
CA CYS A 180 -8.12 -5.96 10.94
C CYS A 180 -8.94 -5.03 10.03
N LEU A 181 -8.66 -3.72 10.01
CA LEU A 181 -9.34 -2.78 9.13
C LEU A 181 -9.09 -3.12 7.67
N LEU A 182 -7.82 -3.27 7.27
CA LEU A 182 -7.47 -3.55 5.88
C LEU A 182 -7.98 -4.92 5.42
N PHE A 183 -7.89 -5.92 6.29
CA PHE A 183 -8.37 -7.28 6.02
C PHE A 183 -9.90 -7.34 5.92
N LEU A 184 -10.63 -6.54 6.71
CA LEU A 184 -12.08 -6.42 6.58
C LEU A 184 -12.46 -5.82 5.22
N LEU A 185 -11.78 -4.75 4.80
CA LEU A 185 -11.99 -4.16 3.47
C LEU A 185 -11.68 -5.17 2.35
N TRP A 186 -10.67 -6.02 2.54
CA TRP A 186 -10.35 -7.11 1.63
C TRP A 186 -11.45 -8.18 1.56
N ILE A 187 -12.00 -8.60 2.71
CA ILE A 187 -13.12 -9.56 2.75
C ILE A 187 -14.35 -8.99 2.05
N ILE A 188 -14.64 -7.70 2.25
CA ILE A 188 -15.75 -7.02 1.58
C ILE A 188 -15.59 -7.10 0.06
N ASP A 189 -14.38 -6.91 -0.47
CA ASP A 189 -14.10 -7.05 -1.90
C ASP A 189 -14.45 -8.45 -2.40
N PHE A 190 -13.94 -9.46 -1.70
CA PHE A 190 -14.14 -10.86 -2.07
C PHE A 190 -15.62 -11.25 -2.04
N ALA A 191 -16.35 -10.79 -1.02
CA ALA A 191 -17.80 -10.99 -0.92
C ALA A 191 -18.54 -10.24 -2.04
N ALA A 192 -18.08 -9.05 -2.41
CA ALA A 192 -18.69 -8.27 -3.48
C ALA A 192 -18.50 -8.89 -4.86
N ALA A 193 -17.33 -9.46 -5.14
CA ALA A 193 -17.05 -10.20 -6.37
C ALA A 193 -17.90 -11.47 -6.51
N SER A 194 -18.36 -12.04 -5.39
CA SER A 194 -19.16 -13.27 -5.34
C SER A 194 -20.68 -13.02 -5.41
N ALA A 195 -21.12 -11.75 -5.37
CA ALA A 195 -22.54 -11.40 -5.37
C ALA A 195 -23.18 -11.61 -6.75
N VAL A 196 -24.40 -12.16 -6.77
CA VAL A 196 -25.17 -12.39 -8.00
C VAL A 196 -25.50 -11.06 -8.68
N SER A 197 -25.35 -11.03 -10.02
CA SER A 197 -25.61 -9.86 -10.85
C SER A 197 -27.02 -9.29 -10.62
N GLY A 198 -27.11 -8.02 -10.20
CA GLY A 198 -28.38 -7.29 -10.07
C GLY A 198 -28.61 -6.58 -8.72
N GLN A 199 -27.84 -6.90 -7.68
CA GLN A 199 -27.85 -6.13 -6.43
C GLN A 199 -26.84 -4.98 -6.52
N ILE A 200 -27.28 -3.74 -6.27
CA ILE A 200 -26.37 -2.62 -6.04
C ILE A 200 -25.61 -2.93 -4.76
N ASN A 201 -24.39 -3.41 -4.91
CA ASN A 201 -23.57 -3.76 -3.76
C ASN A 201 -22.88 -2.48 -3.27
N TRP A 202 -23.55 -1.72 -2.41
CA TRP A 202 -22.96 -0.53 -1.78
C TRP A 202 -21.65 -0.84 -1.05
N LEU A 203 -21.46 -2.10 -0.63
CA LEU A 203 -20.22 -2.54 0.00
C LEU A 203 -19.06 -2.64 -1.01
N ALA A 204 -19.33 -2.89 -2.29
CA ALA A 204 -18.31 -2.91 -3.33
C ALA A 204 -17.61 -1.54 -3.49
N TRP A 205 -18.33 -0.44 -3.24
CA TRP A 205 -17.81 0.92 -3.30
C TRP A 205 -16.83 1.28 -2.17
N LEU A 206 -16.77 0.46 -1.11
CA LEU A 206 -15.81 0.66 -0.02
C LEU A 206 -14.52 -0.15 -0.23
N SER A 207 -14.46 -0.98 -1.27
CA SER A 207 -13.36 -1.90 -1.49
C SER A 207 -12.13 -1.21 -2.10
N LEU A 208 -11.03 -1.19 -1.36
CA LEU A 208 -9.74 -0.72 -1.86
C LEU A 208 -9.21 -1.60 -3.00
N LEU A 209 -9.39 -2.92 -2.92
CA LEU A 209 -8.94 -3.84 -3.97
C LEU A 209 -9.84 -3.78 -5.21
N GLY A 210 -11.14 -3.54 -5.04
CA GLY A 210 -12.09 -3.42 -6.14
C GLY A 210 -11.75 -2.24 -7.04
N HIS A 211 -11.34 -1.11 -6.45
CA HIS A 211 -10.82 0.05 -7.18
C HIS A 211 -9.40 -0.14 -7.73
N PHE A 212 -8.65 -1.15 -7.27
CA PHE A 212 -7.31 -1.48 -7.77
C PHE A 212 -7.34 -2.39 -9.01
N GLN A 213 -8.32 -3.30 -9.12
CA GLN A 213 -8.43 -4.24 -10.25
C GLN A 213 -8.52 -3.56 -11.65
N PRO A 214 -9.33 -2.50 -11.86
CA PRO A 214 -9.33 -1.77 -13.13
C PRO A 214 -7.97 -1.17 -13.50
N LEU A 215 -7.23 -0.67 -12.49
CA LEU A 215 -5.89 -0.10 -12.68
C LEU A 215 -4.87 -1.18 -13.05
N LEU A 216 -5.00 -2.41 -12.52
CA LEU A 216 -4.19 -3.56 -12.96
C LEU A 216 -4.41 -3.90 -14.44
N ALA A 217 -5.64 -3.73 -14.94
CA ALA A 217 -5.99 -3.91 -16.34
C ALA A 217 -5.62 -2.69 -17.23
N GLY A 218 -4.96 -1.67 -16.68
CA GLY A 218 -4.57 -0.47 -17.43
C GLY A 218 -5.69 0.56 -17.63
N GLN A 219 -6.83 0.38 -16.96
CA GLN A 219 -7.97 1.28 -17.08
C GLN A 219 -7.89 2.37 -16.00
N ILE A 220 -7.79 3.63 -16.41
CA ILE A 220 -7.81 4.76 -15.49
C ILE A 220 -9.23 5.33 -15.44
N ASN A 221 -9.93 5.11 -14.33
CA ASN A 221 -11.19 5.77 -14.05
C ASN A 221 -11.01 6.88 -13.02
N SER A 222 -11.66 8.02 -13.22
CA SER A 222 -11.64 9.13 -12.25
C SER A 222 -12.26 8.73 -10.91
N VAL A 223 -13.21 7.79 -10.92
CA VAL A 223 -13.87 7.28 -9.71
C VAL A 223 -12.85 6.60 -8.79
N ASP A 224 -12.06 5.67 -9.32
CA ASP A 224 -11.05 4.91 -8.56
C ASP A 224 -10.00 5.86 -7.96
N LEU A 225 -9.51 6.80 -8.77
CA LEU A 225 -8.55 7.82 -8.33
C LEU A 225 -9.11 8.71 -7.21
N SER A 226 -10.35 9.17 -7.38
CA SER A 226 -11.01 10.01 -6.39
C SER A 226 -11.25 9.25 -5.07
N PHE A 227 -11.57 7.96 -5.14
CA PHE A 227 -11.75 7.11 -3.98
C PHE A 227 -10.46 7.00 -3.15
N PHE A 228 -9.33 6.64 -3.78
CA PHE A 228 -8.04 6.57 -3.07
C PHE A 228 -7.62 7.92 -2.47
N ALA A 229 -7.82 9.01 -3.20
CA ALA A 229 -7.52 10.35 -2.71
C ALA A 229 -8.39 10.73 -1.50
N LEU A 230 -9.70 10.50 -1.57
CA LEU A 230 -10.62 10.74 -0.47
C LEU A 230 -10.29 9.88 0.75
N PHE A 231 -10.01 8.59 0.55
CA PHE A 231 -9.60 7.68 1.61
C PHE A 231 -8.35 8.21 2.34
N CYS A 232 -7.30 8.56 1.60
CA CYS A 232 -6.09 9.14 2.19
C CYS A 232 -6.36 10.43 2.97
N VAL A 233 -7.10 11.36 2.37
CA VAL A 233 -7.42 12.66 2.98
C VAL A 233 -8.21 12.49 4.27
N VAL A 234 -9.23 11.62 4.29
CA VAL A 234 -10.06 11.37 5.47
C VAL A 234 -9.23 10.85 6.64
N PHE A 235 -8.41 9.81 6.43
CA PHE A 235 -7.60 9.24 7.50
C PHE A 235 -6.49 10.19 7.98
N ILE A 236 -5.86 10.96 7.08
CA ILE A 236 -4.89 11.99 7.46
C ILE A 236 -5.57 13.08 8.29
N LEU A 237 -6.73 13.58 7.86
CA LEU A 237 -7.47 14.62 8.57
C LEU A 237 -7.92 14.14 9.96
N MET A 238 -8.40 12.90 10.07
CA MET A 238 -8.73 12.29 11.36
C MET A 238 -7.51 12.21 12.28
N THR A 239 -6.33 11.87 11.75
CA THR A 239 -5.07 11.85 12.51
C THR A 239 -4.70 13.25 13.02
N ILE A 240 -4.83 14.27 12.16
CA ILE A 240 -4.55 15.67 12.54
C ILE A 240 -5.48 16.10 13.68
N ARG A 241 -6.79 15.87 13.53
CA ARG A 241 -7.78 16.20 14.58
C ARG A 241 -7.53 15.46 15.89
N ARG A 242 -7.12 14.20 15.82
CA ARG A 242 -6.75 13.42 17.01
C ARG A 242 -5.55 14.05 17.73
N LEU A 243 -4.54 14.48 16.98
CA LEU A 243 -3.35 15.09 17.54
C LEU A 243 -3.65 16.49 18.12
N ASP A 244 -4.45 17.30 17.43
CA ASP A 244 -4.89 18.61 17.92
C ASP A 244 -5.70 18.49 19.22
N ALA A 245 -6.60 17.52 19.32
CA ALA A 245 -7.35 17.25 20.54
C ALA A 245 -6.42 16.88 21.71
N ALA A 246 -5.36 16.11 21.45
CA ALA A 246 -4.36 15.78 22.48
C ALA A 246 -3.53 16.99 22.93
N ARG A 247 -3.35 18.02 22.08
CA ARG A 247 -2.68 19.27 22.47
C ARG A 247 -3.52 20.08 23.46
N LEU A 248 -4.84 20.11 23.27
CA LEU A 248 -5.76 20.88 24.10
C LEU A 248 -5.97 20.29 25.50
N SER A 249 -5.64 19.02 25.68
CA SER A 249 -5.75 18.32 26.98
C SER A 249 -4.50 18.41 27.86
N LEU A 250 -3.42 19.04 27.37
CA LEU A 250 -2.18 19.32 28.11
C LEU A 250 -2.24 20.68 28.78
#